data_AF-A0ABD0YFC2-F1
#
_entry.id   AF-A0ABD0YFC2-F1
#
_cell.length_a   1.000
_cell.length_b   1.000
_cell.length_c   1.000
_cell.angle_alpha   90.00
_cell.angle_beta   90.00
_cell.angle_gamma   90.00
#
_symmetry.space_group_name_H-M   'P 1'
#
loop_
_entity.id
_entity.type
_entity.pdbx_description
1 polymer ?
#
loop_
_entity_poly.entity_id
_entity_poly.type
_entity_poly.pdbx_seq_one_letter_code
_entity_poly.pdbx_strand_id
1 'polypeptide(L)'
;MHVFFFISGSSWHAEYRFYSDPTCQTGTLTAAAEGHLRPAKISSPPRVHGATDFDFMVERAFLTLFDPGLVQSLQDDRRCGPPGIWQVGVTRDVTPSQGCAPLGITVPSVEYELVRVETEPSSGHTVLMLGHTDGPKKAAAKRRPTAFQPPLLQCNGPELPPLSHLLNGYSPAPRGPLPATLLTLAAVTLLTALL
;
A
#
# COMPACT_ATOMS: atom_id res chain seq x y z
N MET A 1 1.81 -12.31 -2.06
CA MET A 1 2.30 -11.41 -0.99
C MET A 1 1.27 -11.45 0.12
N HIS A 2 1.70 -11.57 1.38
CA HIS A 2 0.81 -11.44 2.54
C HIS A 2 1.11 -10.14 3.30
N VAL A 3 0.07 -9.52 3.84
CA VAL A 3 0.17 -8.32 4.67
C VAL A 3 -0.50 -8.63 6.00
N PHE A 4 0.26 -8.52 7.09
CA PHE A 4 -0.26 -8.55 8.45
C PHE A 4 -0.19 -7.14 9.00
N PHE A 5 -1.24 -6.69 9.67
CA PHE A 5 -1.34 -5.33 10.14
C PHE A 5 -2.07 -5.28 11.47
N PHE A 6 -1.45 -4.63 12.46
CA PHE A 6 -1.92 -4.58 13.84
C PHE A 6 -1.88 -3.13 14.35
N ILE A 7 -2.96 -2.67 14.98
CA ILE A 7 -3.03 -1.40 15.70
C ILE A 7 -3.32 -1.70 17.17
N SER A 8 -2.62 -1.01 18.08
CA SER A 8 -2.91 -1.01 19.50
C SER A 8 -2.75 0.41 20.06
N GLY A 9 -3.87 1.03 20.43
CA GLY A 9 -3.89 2.44 20.83
C GLY A 9 -3.39 3.36 19.71
N SER A 10 -2.34 4.13 19.98
CA SER A 10 -1.67 4.98 19.00
C SER A 10 -0.47 4.31 18.30
N SER A 11 -0.19 3.03 18.57
CA SER A 11 0.94 2.30 17.98
C SER A 11 0.46 1.36 16.89
N TRP A 12 1.28 1.13 15.88
CA TRP A 12 0.99 0.20 14.78
C TRP A 12 2.21 -0.66 14.43
N HIS A 13 1.94 -1.85 13.91
CA HIS A 13 2.93 -2.78 13.37
C HIS A 13 2.40 -3.38 12.05
N ALA A 14 3.24 -3.44 11.03
CA ALA A 14 2.94 -4.03 9.73
C ALA A 14 4.04 -5.03 9.34
N GLU A 15 3.64 -6.15 8.73
CA GLU A 15 4.55 -7.16 8.19
C GLU A 15 4.12 -7.54 6.77
N TYR A 16 5.04 -7.35 5.81
CA TYR A 16 4.86 -7.68 4.40
C TYR A 16 5.71 -8.90 4.06
N ARG A 17 5.08 -10.04 3.74
CA ARG A 17 5.75 -11.27 3.28
C ARG A 17 5.68 -11.37 1.77
N PHE A 18 6.85 -11.39 1.13
CA PHE A 18 7.02 -11.56 -0.30
C PHE A 18 7.38 -13.00 -0.63
N TYR A 19 6.89 -13.47 -1.77
CA TYR A 19 7.03 -14.83 -2.26
C TYR A 19 7.34 -14.78 -3.76
N SER A 20 8.12 -15.73 -4.27
CA SER A 20 8.45 -15.81 -5.71
C SER A 20 7.40 -16.57 -6.52
N ASP A 21 6.52 -17.32 -5.86
CA ASP A 21 5.50 -18.18 -6.44
C ASP A 21 4.07 -17.70 -6.10
N PRO A 22 3.06 -18.03 -6.94
CA PRO A 22 1.68 -17.61 -6.72
C PRO A 22 0.96 -18.40 -5.59
N THR A 23 1.49 -19.55 -5.16
CA THR A 23 0.92 -20.34 -4.06
C THR A 23 1.49 -19.94 -2.69
N CYS A 24 2.40 -18.96 -2.67
CA CYS A 24 3.06 -18.35 -1.52
C CYS A 24 3.74 -19.37 -0.59
N GLN A 25 4.49 -20.30 -1.20
CA GLN A 25 5.29 -21.34 -0.53
C GLN A 25 6.77 -20.96 -0.40
N THR A 26 7.31 -20.27 -1.41
CA THR A 26 8.74 -19.89 -1.53
C THR A 26 8.90 -18.41 -1.15
N GLY A 27 9.13 -18.16 0.14
CA GLY A 27 9.39 -16.80 0.64
C GLY A 27 10.67 -16.22 0.05
N THR A 28 10.67 -14.92 -0.27
CA THR A 28 11.86 -14.19 -0.75
C THR A 28 12.40 -13.24 0.31
N LEU A 29 11.52 -12.41 0.89
CA LEU A 29 11.82 -11.57 2.05
C LEU A 29 10.56 -11.29 2.87
N THR A 30 10.78 -10.89 4.12
CA THR A 30 9.77 -10.26 4.97
C THR A 30 10.29 -8.89 5.39
N ALA A 31 9.47 -7.87 5.18
CA ALA A 31 9.72 -6.51 5.63
C ALA A 31 8.69 -6.15 6.70
N ALA A 32 9.15 -5.85 7.90
CA ALA A 32 8.32 -5.39 9.00
C ALA A 32 8.62 -3.92 9.32
N ALA A 33 7.60 -3.17 9.71
CA ALA A 33 7.70 -1.77 10.09
C ALA A 33 6.75 -1.48 11.25
N GLU A 34 7.11 -0.51 12.07
CA GLU A 34 6.27 -0.07 13.19
C GLU A 34 6.54 1.39 13.57
N GLY A 35 5.63 1.93 14.36
CA GLY A 35 5.72 3.26 14.94
C GLY A 35 4.35 3.72 15.40
N HIS A 36 4.05 4.99 15.18
CA HIS A 36 2.88 5.62 15.78
C HIS A 36 1.94 6.27 14.76
N LEU A 37 0.65 6.23 15.09
CA LEU A 37 -0.43 6.93 14.40
C LEU A 37 -0.46 8.39 14.87
N ARG A 38 -0.57 9.33 13.94
CA ARG A 38 -0.95 10.72 14.25
C ARG A 38 -2.17 11.11 13.42
N PRO A 39 -3.15 11.86 13.97
CA PRO A 39 -4.18 12.48 13.15
C PRO A 39 -3.54 13.34 12.07
N ALA A 40 -3.99 13.21 10.82
CA ALA A 40 -3.35 13.91 9.71
C ALA A 40 -3.44 15.44 9.89
N LYS A 41 -2.30 16.13 9.77
CA LYS A 41 -2.22 17.58 10.02
C LYS A 41 -2.94 18.49 9.01
N ILE A 42 -3.51 17.94 7.94
CA ILE A 42 -4.02 18.74 6.80
C ILE A 42 -5.49 19.08 6.99
N SER A 43 -5.80 20.38 6.98
CA SER A 43 -7.13 20.98 7.13
C SER A 43 -8.03 20.86 5.89
N SER A 44 -8.05 19.69 5.25
CA SER A 44 -9.01 19.37 4.18
C SER A 44 -10.04 18.37 4.73
N PRO A 45 -11.33 18.47 4.37
CA PRO A 45 -12.31 17.44 4.75
C PRO A 45 -11.85 16.06 4.27
N PRO A 46 -12.28 14.96 4.95
CA PRO A 46 -11.91 13.60 4.55
C PRO A 46 -12.15 13.38 3.06
N ARG A 47 -11.11 12.98 2.33
CA ARG A 47 -11.17 12.76 0.87
C ARG A 47 -12.15 11.68 0.47
N VAL A 48 -12.45 10.77 1.40
CA VAL A 48 -13.45 9.72 1.29
C VAL A 48 -14.47 9.92 2.42
N HIS A 49 -15.76 9.98 2.09
CA HIS A 49 -16.83 10.07 3.09
C HIS A 49 -16.78 8.89 4.06
N GLY A 50 -16.79 9.19 5.37
CA GLY A 50 -16.72 8.18 6.44
C GLY A 50 -15.31 7.70 6.79
N ALA A 51 -14.28 8.06 6.04
CA ALA A 51 -12.89 7.76 6.38
C ALA A 51 -12.29 8.80 7.36
N THR A 52 -11.21 8.43 8.04
CA THR A 52 -10.39 9.35 8.85
C THR A 52 -8.94 9.26 8.37
N ASP A 53 -8.34 10.38 7.97
CA ASP A 53 -6.94 10.44 7.54
C ASP A 53 -5.99 10.35 8.76
N PHE A 54 -5.11 9.34 8.77
CA PHE A 54 -4.00 9.21 9.71
C PHE A 54 -2.65 9.33 8.98
N ASP A 55 -1.64 9.82 9.70
CA ASP A 55 -0.23 9.76 9.37
C ASP A 55 0.39 8.55 10.08
N PHE A 56 0.89 7.59 9.31
CA PHE A 56 1.63 6.45 9.83
C PHE A 56 3.09 6.85 9.94
N MET A 57 3.53 7.22 11.14
CA MET A 57 4.94 7.49 11.43
C MET A 57 5.68 6.15 11.45
N VAL A 58 6.60 5.94 10.51
CA VAL A 58 7.50 4.79 10.49
C VAL A 58 8.72 5.16 11.31
N GLU A 59 8.93 4.44 12.42
CA GLU A 59 9.97 4.73 13.40
C GLU A 59 11.02 3.62 13.48
N ARG A 60 10.61 2.36 13.29
CA ARG A 60 11.52 1.21 13.17
C ARG A 60 11.16 0.35 11.96
N ALA A 61 12.15 -0.29 11.35
CA ALA A 61 11.94 -1.30 10.33
C ALA A 61 12.93 -2.46 10.43
N PHE A 62 12.46 -3.64 10.04
CA PHE A 62 13.17 -4.90 10.12
C PHE A 62 13.05 -5.66 8.81
N LEU A 63 14.08 -6.42 8.48
CA LEU A 63 14.12 -7.29 7.30
C LEU A 63 14.54 -8.69 7.71
N THR A 64 13.82 -9.68 7.18
CA THR A 64 14.24 -11.09 7.17
C THR A 64 14.35 -11.52 5.72
N LEU A 65 15.53 -11.97 5.29
CA LEU A 65 15.77 -12.39 3.91
C LEU A 65 15.72 -13.92 3.83
N PHE A 66 15.04 -14.47 2.82
CA PHE A 66 14.93 -15.92 2.60
C PHE A 66 15.60 -16.37 1.30
N ASP A 67 15.63 -15.51 0.29
CA ASP A 67 16.40 -15.75 -0.94
C ASP A 67 17.91 -15.58 -0.69
N PRO A 68 18.74 -16.63 -0.94
CA PRO A 68 20.20 -16.53 -0.82
C PRO A 68 20.82 -15.52 -1.78
N GLY A 69 20.25 -15.32 -2.97
CA GLY A 69 20.74 -14.33 -3.94
C GLY A 69 20.63 -12.91 -3.38
N LEU A 70 19.46 -12.57 -2.82
CA LEU A 70 19.21 -11.32 -2.14
C LEU A 70 20.12 -11.11 -0.93
N VAL A 71 20.31 -12.12 -0.08
CA VAL A 71 21.29 -12.08 1.03
C VAL A 71 22.70 -11.73 0.51
N GLN A 72 23.17 -12.42 -0.53
CA GLN A 72 24.50 -12.18 -1.09
C GLN A 72 24.63 -10.76 -1.69
N SER A 73 23.61 -10.27 -2.39
CA SER A 73 23.61 -8.93 -2.98
C SER A 73 23.62 -7.78 -1.96
N LEU A 74 23.06 -8.00 -0.76
CA LEU A 74 22.99 -7.00 0.30
C LEU A 74 24.18 -7.07 1.27
N GLN A 75 25.01 -8.12 1.19
CA GLN A 75 26.10 -8.39 2.14
C GLN A 75 27.06 -7.20 2.31
N ASP A 76 27.34 -6.45 1.25
CA ASP A 76 28.27 -5.30 1.25
C ASP A 76 27.57 -3.93 1.15
N ASP A 77 26.24 -3.86 1.01
CA ASP A 77 25.54 -2.57 0.85
C ASP A 77 25.25 -1.89 2.19
N ARG A 78 26.11 -0.93 2.54
CA ARG A 78 26.02 -0.11 3.75
C ARG A 78 24.77 0.76 3.86
N ARG A 79 23.94 0.84 2.82
CA ARG A 79 22.63 1.53 2.82
C ARG A 79 21.49 0.59 3.21
N CYS A 80 21.80 -0.63 3.63
CA CYS A 80 20.87 -1.66 4.08
C CYS A 80 21.50 -2.43 5.25
N GLY A 81 21.53 -1.81 6.43
CA GLY A 81 22.21 -2.31 7.62
C GLY A 81 23.74 -2.18 7.58
N PRO A 82 24.43 -2.47 8.71
CA PRO A 82 25.86 -2.74 8.71
C PRO A 82 26.25 -3.87 7.73
N PRO A 83 27.38 -3.77 7.01
CA PRO A 83 27.80 -4.81 6.08
C PRO A 83 28.20 -6.10 6.83
N GLY A 84 28.08 -7.24 6.17
CA GLY A 84 28.45 -8.56 6.68
C GLY A 84 27.42 -9.25 7.58
N ILE A 85 26.29 -8.59 7.91
CA ILE A 85 25.31 -9.11 8.87
C ILE A 85 24.22 -10.00 8.26
N TRP A 86 24.03 -9.99 6.94
CA TRP A 86 22.90 -10.64 6.30
C TRP A 86 23.05 -12.15 6.32
N GLN A 87 21.97 -12.83 6.69
CA GLN A 87 21.89 -14.28 6.83
C GLN A 87 20.46 -14.73 6.48
N VAL A 88 20.34 -15.89 5.83
CA VAL A 88 19.05 -16.47 5.47
C VAL A 88 18.23 -16.76 6.73
N GLY A 89 16.97 -16.33 6.75
CA GLY A 89 16.02 -16.54 7.84
C GLY A 89 16.25 -15.69 9.09
N VAL A 90 17.25 -14.81 9.12
CA VAL A 90 17.57 -13.99 10.30
C VAL A 90 17.02 -12.57 10.14
N THR A 91 16.19 -12.15 11.09
CA THR A 91 15.68 -10.77 11.16
C THR A 91 16.78 -9.80 11.58
N ARG A 92 16.90 -8.69 10.86
CA ARG A 92 17.82 -7.56 11.15
C ARG A 92 17.04 -6.27 11.27
N ASP A 93 17.39 -5.46 12.28
CA ASP A 93 16.96 -4.08 12.42
C ASP A 93 17.75 -3.20 11.44
N VAL A 94 17.05 -2.51 10.54
CA VAL A 94 17.63 -1.57 9.56
C VAL A 94 17.38 -0.11 9.93
N THR A 95 16.77 0.15 11.08
CA THR A 95 16.59 1.51 11.64
C THR A 95 17.93 2.25 11.80
N PRO A 96 19.02 1.63 12.30
CA PRO A 96 20.32 2.31 12.45
C PRO A 96 20.95 2.77 11.12
N SER A 97 20.62 2.12 10.00
CA SER A 97 21.07 2.50 8.65
C SER A 97 20.08 3.41 7.91
N GLN A 98 19.10 3.98 8.61
CA GLN A 98 18.01 4.78 8.05
C GLN A 98 17.12 4.02 7.04
N GLY A 99 17.01 2.70 7.23
CA GLY A 99 16.29 1.78 6.35
C GLY A 99 17.20 0.95 5.44
N CYS A 100 16.65 0.57 4.29
CA CYS A 100 17.30 -0.24 3.26
C CYS A 100 17.01 0.36 1.88
N ALA A 101 17.85 1.29 1.43
CA ALA A 101 17.65 2.03 0.19
C ALA A 101 17.54 1.16 -1.09
N PRO A 102 18.28 0.03 -1.24
CA PRO A 102 18.12 -0.88 -2.39
C PRO A 102 16.71 -1.49 -2.50
N LEU A 103 16.01 -1.63 -1.38
CA LEU A 103 14.63 -2.14 -1.31
C LEU A 103 13.59 -1.02 -1.18
N GLY A 104 13.99 0.25 -1.35
CA GLY A 104 13.11 1.42 -1.23
C GLY A 104 12.66 1.75 0.20
N ILE A 105 13.20 1.09 1.22
CA ILE A 105 12.81 1.28 2.62
C ILE A 105 13.60 2.46 3.19
N THR A 106 12.91 3.46 3.73
CA THR A 106 13.50 4.65 4.37
C THR A 106 12.88 4.86 5.74
N VAL A 107 13.72 5.05 6.77
CA VAL A 107 13.29 5.22 8.17
C VAL A 107 14.16 6.29 8.85
N PRO A 108 13.60 7.21 9.67
CA PRO A 108 12.17 7.43 9.88
C PRO A 108 11.50 8.04 8.64
N SER A 109 10.23 7.72 8.45
CA SER A 109 9.43 8.26 7.33
C SER A 109 7.95 8.41 7.71
N VAL A 110 7.16 9.00 6.81
CA VAL A 110 5.71 9.10 6.96
C VAL A 110 5.05 8.40 5.78
N GLU A 111 4.24 7.40 6.10
CA GLU A 111 3.42 6.70 5.12
C GLU A 111 2.01 7.31 5.08
N TYR A 112 1.54 7.53 3.85
CA TYR A 112 0.20 8.06 3.56
C TYR A 112 -0.62 6.93 2.95
N GLU A 113 -1.07 6.00 3.78
CA GLU A 113 -1.84 4.84 3.34
C GLU A 113 -3.35 5.07 3.57
N LEU A 114 -4.19 4.46 2.74
CA LEU A 114 -5.65 4.50 2.86
C LEU A 114 -6.19 3.07 2.86
N VAL A 115 -6.43 2.54 4.04
CA VAL A 115 -6.85 1.14 4.23
C VAL A 115 -8.37 1.05 4.43
N ARG A 116 -9.01 0.13 3.71
CA ARG A 116 -10.39 -0.30 3.95
C ARG A 116 -10.43 -1.82 4.04
N VAL A 117 -11.05 -2.30 5.11
CA VAL A 117 -11.33 -3.72 5.33
C VAL A 117 -12.84 -3.89 5.29
N GLU A 118 -13.32 -4.84 4.50
CA GLU A 118 -14.74 -5.19 4.46
C GLU A 118 -14.90 -6.70 4.61
N THR A 119 -15.94 -7.12 5.32
CA THR A 119 -16.34 -8.53 5.40
C THR A 119 -17.64 -8.69 4.64
N GLU A 120 -17.65 -9.51 3.60
CA GLU A 120 -18.84 -9.77 2.80
C GLU A 120 -19.89 -10.53 3.64
N PRO A 121 -21.12 -10.00 3.84
CA PRO A 121 -22.09 -10.60 4.77
C PRO A 121 -22.61 -11.98 4.37
N SER A 122 -22.56 -12.33 3.07
CA SER A 122 -23.08 -13.58 2.52
C SER A 122 -22.08 -14.75 2.58
N SER A 123 -20.78 -14.45 2.50
CA SER A 123 -19.71 -15.45 2.39
C SER A 123 -18.76 -15.46 3.61
N GLY A 124 -18.74 -14.38 4.39
CA GLY A 124 -17.75 -14.15 5.44
C GLY A 124 -16.35 -13.81 4.92
N HIS A 125 -16.15 -13.71 3.59
CA HIS A 125 -14.86 -13.36 3.02
C HIS A 125 -14.47 -11.92 3.41
N THR A 126 -13.27 -11.76 3.97
CA THR A 126 -12.74 -10.44 4.33
C THR A 126 -11.77 -9.96 3.25
N VAL A 127 -12.09 -8.81 2.66
CA VAL A 127 -11.30 -8.16 1.60
C VAL A 127 -10.54 -6.96 2.16
N LEU A 128 -9.29 -6.82 1.72
CA LEU A 128 -8.41 -5.70 2.05
C LEU A 128 -8.21 -4.84 0.80
N MET A 129 -8.59 -3.57 0.89
CA MET A 129 -8.32 -2.55 -0.12
C MET A 129 -7.31 -1.54 0.43
N LEU A 130 -6.32 -1.20 -0.39
CA LEU A 130 -5.31 -0.17 -0.08
C LEU A 130 -5.54 1.08 -0.92
N GLY A 131 -4.78 2.13 -0.66
CA GLY A 131 -4.90 3.40 -1.33
C GLY A 131 -4.40 3.40 -2.76
N HIS A 132 -5.18 4.01 -3.65
CA HIS A 132 -4.75 4.38 -5.00
C HIS A 132 -4.73 5.90 -5.18
N THR A 133 -3.74 6.41 -5.93
CA THR A 133 -3.66 7.82 -6.33
C THR A 133 -4.03 7.98 -7.80
N ASP A 134 -5.18 8.58 -8.09
CA ASP A 134 -5.54 8.92 -9.47
C ASP A 134 -4.69 10.10 -9.98
N GLY A 135 -3.89 9.84 -11.01
CA GLY A 135 -3.20 10.89 -11.78
C GLY A 135 -1.79 10.54 -12.28
N PRO A 136 -1.26 11.30 -13.25
CA PRO A 136 0.06 11.04 -13.81
C PRO A 136 1.18 11.21 -12.78
N LYS A 137 2.21 10.34 -12.86
CA LYS A 137 3.36 10.22 -11.92
C LYS A 137 4.30 11.44 -11.85
N LYS A 138 3.87 12.64 -12.28
CA LYS A 138 4.68 13.88 -12.29
C LYS A 138 4.44 14.74 -11.05
N ALA A 139 4.66 14.17 -9.87
CA ALA A 139 4.67 14.92 -8.61
C ALA A 139 5.94 14.57 -7.82
N ALA A 140 6.78 15.57 -7.53
CA ALA A 140 8.01 15.42 -6.76
C ALA A 140 7.75 15.21 -5.24
N ALA A 141 6.49 15.21 -4.81
CA ALA A 141 6.07 14.99 -3.44
C ALA A 141 5.09 13.81 -3.38
N LYS A 142 5.25 12.96 -2.35
CA LYS A 142 4.38 11.81 -2.08
C LYS A 142 2.94 12.28 -1.81
N ARG A 143 2.01 11.98 -2.72
CA ARG A 143 0.59 12.36 -2.62
C ARG A 143 -0.15 11.32 -1.79
N ARG A 144 -1.17 11.74 -1.03
CA ARG A 144 -2.10 10.79 -0.40
C ARG A 144 -2.99 10.12 -1.45
N PRO A 145 -3.31 8.83 -1.27
CA PRO A 145 -4.39 8.16 -1.98
C PRO A 145 -5.71 8.94 -1.95
N THR A 146 -6.49 8.79 -3.01
CA THR A 146 -7.80 9.43 -3.22
C THR A 146 -8.90 8.42 -3.56
N ALA A 147 -8.51 7.21 -3.95
CA ALA A 147 -9.38 6.08 -4.25
C ALA A 147 -8.84 4.83 -3.57
N PHE A 148 -9.59 3.73 -3.67
CA PHE A 148 -9.13 2.40 -3.29
C PHE A 148 -8.72 1.61 -4.53
N GLN A 149 -7.66 0.81 -4.42
CA GLN A 149 -7.39 -0.24 -5.41
C GLN A 149 -8.41 -1.39 -5.28
N PRO A 150 -8.56 -2.25 -6.31
CA PRO A 150 -9.34 -3.49 -6.17
C PRO A 150 -8.82 -4.36 -5.01
N PRO A 151 -9.68 -5.21 -4.41
CA PRO A 151 -9.30 -6.10 -3.32
C PRO A 151 -8.00 -6.88 -3.54
N LEU A 152 -7.14 -6.89 -2.51
CA LEU A 152 -6.00 -7.80 -2.47
C LEU A 152 -6.47 -9.23 -2.31
N LEU A 153 -5.97 -10.11 -3.19
CA LEU A 153 -6.29 -11.53 -3.20
C LEU A 153 -5.38 -12.29 -2.23
N GLN A 154 -5.95 -13.25 -1.51
CA GLN A 154 -5.19 -14.18 -0.68
C GLN A 154 -4.51 -15.24 -1.56
N CYS A 155 -3.29 -15.63 -1.21
CA CYS A 155 -2.63 -16.74 -1.90
C CYS A 155 -3.40 -18.05 -1.64
N ASN A 156 -3.57 -18.88 -2.67
CA ASN A 156 -4.44 -20.07 -2.65
C ASN A 156 -5.92 -19.76 -2.29
N GLY A 157 -6.37 -18.50 -2.46
CA GLY A 157 -7.79 -18.17 -2.38
C GLY A 157 -8.62 -18.89 -3.46
N PRO A 158 -9.95 -18.99 -3.28
CA PRO A 158 -10.84 -19.52 -4.31
C PRO A 158 -10.72 -18.73 -5.62
N GLU A 159 -11.05 -19.39 -6.74
CA GLU A 159 -10.96 -18.80 -8.07
C GLU A 159 -11.71 -17.46 -8.15
N LEU A 160 -11.10 -16.49 -8.84
CA LEU A 160 -11.61 -15.12 -8.94
C LEU A 160 -13.06 -15.09 -9.45
N PRO A 161 -13.99 -14.37 -8.78
CA PRO A 161 -15.22 -13.97 -9.45
C PRO A 161 -14.86 -13.13 -10.68
N PRO A 162 -15.72 -13.11 -11.73
CA PRO A 162 -15.40 -12.50 -13.01
C PRO A 162 -14.92 -11.05 -12.86
N LEU A 163 -13.96 -10.66 -13.72
CA LEU A 163 -13.25 -9.38 -13.71
C LEU A 163 -14.16 -8.13 -13.63
N SER A 164 -15.43 -8.25 -14.00
CA SER A 164 -16.47 -7.24 -13.80
C SER A 164 -16.57 -6.74 -12.34
N HIS A 165 -16.37 -7.60 -11.34
CA HIS A 165 -16.40 -7.18 -9.93
C HIS A 165 -15.19 -6.32 -9.53
N LEU A 166 -14.00 -6.63 -10.05
CA LEU A 166 -12.79 -5.83 -9.79
C LEU A 166 -12.82 -4.48 -10.52
N LEU A 167 -13.42 -4.44 -11.71
CA LEU A 167 -13.62 -3.21 -12.47
C LEU A 167 -14.69 -2.31 -11.83
N ASN A 168 -15.78 -2.88 -11.32
CA ASN A 168 -16.81 -2.14 -10.56
C ASN A 168 -16.34 -1.71 -9.15
N GLY A 169 -15.27 -2.30 -8.63
CA GLY A 169 -14.63 -1.86 -7.38
C GLY A 169 -14.00 -0.47 -7.46
N TYR A 170 -13.74 0.04 -8.67
CA TYR A 170 -13.38 1.44 -8.90
C TYR A 170 -14.60 2.33 -8.67
N SER A 171 -14.85 2.69 -7.40
CA SER A 171 -15.71 3.82 -7.05
C SER A 171 -14.91 5.12 -7.24
N PRO A 172 -15.10 5.87 -8.35
CA PRO A 172 -14.67 7.25 -8.35
C PRO A 172 -15.41 7.97 -7.22
N ALA A 173 -14.70 8.80 -6.45
CA ALA A 173 -15.30 9.55 -5.35
C ALA A 173 -16.57 10.27 -5.85
N PRO A 174 -17.71 10.16 -5.13
CA PRO A 174 -18.97 10.72 -5.60
C PRO A 174 -18.82 12.24 -5.74
N ARG A 175 -18.85 12.72 -6.99
CA ARG A 175 -18.88 14.15 -7.26
C ARG A 175 -20.24 14.67 -6.83
N GLY A 176 -20.29 15.25 -5.63
CA GLY A 176 -21.46 15.95 -5.12
C GLY A 176 -21.93 17.02 -6.13
N PRO A 177 -23.25 17.31 -6.18
CA PRO A 177 -23.82 18.10 -7.25
C PRO A 177 -23.33 19.55 -7.22
N LEU A 178 -22.98 20.08 -8.39
CA LEU A 178 -22.96 21.52 -8.62
C LEU A 178 -24.40 22.00 -8.86
N PRO A 179 -24.98 22.88 -8.02
CA PRO A 179 -26.25 23.50 -8.31
C PRO A 179 -26.02 24.78 -9.14
N ALA A 180 -26.43 24.77 -10.41
CA ALA A 180 -26.99 25.92 -11.15
C ALA A 180 -27.15 25.60 -12.65
N THR A 181 -28.37 25.20 -12.99
CA THR A 181 -29.12 25.53 -14.22
C THR A 181 -28.48 26.39 -15.34
N LEU A 182 -28.73 25.92 -16.59
CA LEU A 182 -28.94 26.64 -17.87
C LEU A 182 -27.81 26.63 -18.93
N LEU A 183 -28.12 25.95 -20.04
CA LEU A 183 -27.83 26.29 -21.47
C LEU A 183 -26.34 26.32 -21.90
N THR A 184 -25.93 25.86 -23.10
CA THR A 184 -26.64 25.58 -24.37
C THR A 184 -25.91 24.50 -25.20
N LEU A 185 -26.50 24.11 -26.34
CA LEU A 185 -26.00 23.15 -27.35
C LEU A 185 -24.50 23.24 -27.69
N ALA A 186 -23.85 22.08 -27.92
CA ALA A 186 -23.09 21.83 -29.16
C ALA A 186 -22.74 20.34 -29.40
N ALA A 187 -22.94 19.92 -30.66
CA ALA A 187 -22.22 18.89 -31.42
C ALA A 187 -21.86 17.51 -30.82
N VAL A 188 -22.43 16.48 -31.44
CA VAL A 188 -21.87 15.12 -31.55
C VAL A 188 -20.54 15.14 -32.30
N THR A 189 -19.50 14.44 -31.81
CA THR A 189 -18.57 13.67 -32.66
C THR A 189 -17.76 12.66 -31.84
N LEU A 190 -17.48 11.51 -32.46
CA LEU A 190 -16.58 10.46 -31.93
C LEU A 190 -15.10 10.77 -32.25
N LEU A 191 -14.23 10.03 -31.56
CA LEU A 191 -12.96 9.42 -32.03
C LEU A 191 -11.61 10.08 -31.66
N THR A 192 -10.70 9.23 -31.13
CA THR A 192 -9.24 9.44 -30.90
C THR A 192 -8.89 10.56 -29.89
N ALA A 193 -7.71 10.67 -29.26
CA ALA A 193 -6.40 10.01 -29.32
C ALA A 193 -5.68 10.26 -27.95
N LEU A 194 -4.54 9.69 -27.53
CA LEU A 194 -3.68 8.54 -27.92
C LEU A 194 -2.64 8.33 -26.78
N LEU A 195 -1.89 7.20 -26.80
CA LEU A 195 -0.60 6.94 -26.10
C LEU A 195 -0.58 6.85 -24.55
#